data_AF-A0A0D0BLL6-F1
#
_entry.id   AF-A0A0D0BLL6-F1
#
_cell.length_a   1.000
_cell.length_b   1.000
_cell.length_c   1.000
_cell.angle_alpha   90.00
_cell.angle_beta   90.00
_cell.angle_gamma   90.00
#
_symmetry.space_group_name_H-M   'P 1'
#
loop_
_entity.id
_entity.type
_entity.pdbx_description
1 polymer ?
#
loop_
_entity_poly.entity_id
_entity_poly.type
_entity_poly.pdbx_seq_one_letter_code
_entity_poly.pdbx_strand_id
1 'polypeptide(L)'
;MTFYATAHVGEFTMATLTGFNGRAHMRHADVSILHNHQGLEMHSFHLPYTKLAPSSEDVNWAKQHRCSDPYAALKNHLKVNNPPMNAPLFVYCHGKGHCLLTEKKFLETVSSMAKRAGIKPLHGHSICISSTLEYLLHNVPFKTIKVKDSCAIYASPAHHSQNFPLLHNPSLMLNCFL
;
A
#
# COMPACT_ATOMS: atom_id res chain seq x y z
N MET A 1 -1.40 1.23 -1.44
CA MET A 1 -0.25 1.02 -0.53
C MET A 1 0.53 -0.21 -0.91
N THR A 2 -0.03 -1.40 -0.75
CA THR A 2 0.62 -2.69 -1.07
C THR A 2 1.32 -2.71 -2.44
N PHE A 3 0.69 -2.17 -3.49
CA PHE A 3 1.32 -2.03 -4.81
C PHE A 3 2.59 -1.17 -4.76
N TYR A 4 2.51 0.12 -4.43
CA TYR A 4 3.68 1.02 -4.42
C TYR A 4 4.77 0.65 -3.41
N ALA A 5 4.40 -0.06 -2.34
CA ALA A 5 5.31 -0.58 -1.34
C ALA A 5 5.93 -1.92 -1.75
N THR A 6 5.51 -2.53 -2.86
CA THR A 6 5.86 -3.92 -3.25
C THR A 6 5.68 -4.91 -2.08
N ALA A 7 4.62 -4.68 -1.30
CA ALA A 7 4.35 -5.39 -0.07
C ALA A 7 3.26 -6.44 -0.25
N HIS A 8 3.30 -7.46 0.60
CA HIS A 8 2.24 -8.45 0.66
C HIS A 8 0.98 -7.85 1.26
N VAL A 9 -0.19 -8.28 0.77
CA VAL A 9 -1.49 -7.80 1.28
C VAL A 9 -1.64 -8.08 2.78
N GLY A 10 -1.18 -9.25 3.23
CA GLY A 10 -1.24 -9.64 4.65
C GLY A 10 -0.41 -8.76 5.59
N GLU A 11 0.56 -8.00 5.09
CA GLU A 11 1.35 -7.06 5.91
C GLU A 11 0.56 -5.77 6.24
N PHE A 12 -0.46 -5.49 5.43
CA PHE A 12 -1.28 -4.27 5.49
C PHE A 12 -2.73 -4.55 5.92
N THR A 13 -3.07 -5.81 6.15
CA THR A 13 -4.43 -6.26 6.47
C THR A 13 -4.43 -7.26 7.62
N MET A 14 -5.61 -7.59 8.12
CA MET A 14 -5.80 -8.52 9.21
C MET A 14 -6.38 -9.85 8.72
N ALA A 15 -6.04 -10.95 9.38
CA ALA A 15 -6.69 -12.24 9.13
C ALA A 15 -8.16 -12.22 9.61
N THR A 16 -8.43 -11.56 10.74
CA THR A 16 -9.76 -11.50 11.36
C THR A 16 -10.07 -10.10 11.89
N LEU A 17 -11.35 -9.81 12.18
CA LEU A 17 -11.79 -8.51 12.68
C LEU A 17 -11.33 -8.20 14.12
N THR A 18 -10.91 -9.21 14.87
CA THR A 18 -10.46 -9.09 16.27
C THR A 18 -8.99 -9.47 16.45
N GLY A 19 -8.27 -9.75 15.36
CA GLY A 19 -6.91 -10.30 15.38
C GLY A 19 -5.79 -9.29 15.55
N PHE A 20 -6.09 -8.02 15.88
CA PHE A 20 -5.05 -7.02 16.00
C PHE A 20 -4.12 -7.29 17.19
N ASN A 21 -2.83 -7.21 16.91
CA ASN A 21 -1.75 -7.26 17.89
C ASN A 21 -0.69 -6.22 17.50
N GLY A 22 -0.51 -5.19 18.32
CA GLY A 22 0.42 -4.09 18.04
C GLY A 22 1.91 -4.47 18.04
N ARG A 23 2.27 -5.70 18.41
CA ARG A 23 3.64 -6.24 18.26
C ARG A 23 3.87 -6.93 16.93
N ALA A 24 2.80 -7.33 16.24
CA ALA A 24 2.86 -8.09 14.99
C ALA A 24 2.29 -7.32 13.80
N HIS A 25 1.54 -6.24 14.05
CA HIS A 25 0.86 -5.49 13.01
C HIS A 25 1.13 -4.00 13.14
N MET A 26 1.19 -3.35 11.98
CA MET A 26 1.41 -1.92 11.84
C MET A 26 0.29 -1.10 12.50
N ARG A 27 0.71 -0.06 13.23
CA ARG A 27 -0.14 0.96 13.83
C ARG A 27 -0.09 2.25 13.04
N HIS A 28 -1.03 3.15 13.33
CA HIS A 28 -0.95 4.51 12.82
C HIS A 28 0.36 5.21 13.23
N ALA A 29 0.88 4.96 14.45
CA ALA A 29 2.17 5.50 14.90
C ALA A 29 3.39 4.99 14.12
N ASP A 30 3.25 3.93 13.33
CA ASP A 30 4.35 3.29 12.61
C ASP A 30 4.54 3.88 11.19
N VAL A 31 3.87 5.00 10.89
CA VAL A 31 4.01 5.76 9.64
C VAL A 31 4.98 6.92 9.83
N SER A 32 5.96 7.04 8.94
CA SER A 32 6.95 8.14 8.98
C SER A 32 7.20 8.73 7.60
N ILE A 33 7.67 9.99 7.59
CA ILE A 33 8.20 10.65 6.40
C ILE A 33 9.72 10.75 6.56
N LEU A 34 10.45 10.16 5.63
CA LEU A 34 11.91 10.13 5.56
C LEU A 34 12.38 10.98 4.38
N HIS A 35 13.68 11.31 4.38
CA HIS A 35 14.34 11.94 3.23
C HIS A 35 15.53 11.08 2.82
N ASN A 36 15.78 10.91 1.51
CA ASN A 36 17.04 10.29 1.07
C ASN A 36 18.23 11.22 1.22
N HIS A 37 19.41 10.67 0.90
CA HIS A 37 20.66 11.39 0.74
C HIS A 37 20.58 12.60 -0.23
N GLN A 38 19.60 12.62 -1.15
CA GLN A 38 19.33 13.72 -2.08
C GLN A 38 18.24 14.69 -1.59
N GLY A 39 17.73 14.52 -0.36
CA GLY A 39 16.68 15.36 0.22
C GLY A 39 15.27 15.12 -0.35
N LEU A 40 15.05 14.05 -1.12
CA LEU A 40 13.73 13.71 -1.63
C LEU A 40 12.91 12.97 -0.57
N GLU A 41 11.65 13.41 -0.43
CA GLU A 41 10.67 12.85 0.49
C GLU A 41 10.31 11.40 0.12
N MET A 42 10.35 10.53 1.11
CA MET A 42 9.87 9.15 1.07
C MET A 42 8.92 8.90 2.22
N HIS A 43 7.91 8.10 1.97
CA HIS A 43 7.04 7.62 3.04
C HIS A 43 7.47 6.22 3.44
N SER A 44 7.47 5.98 4.74
CA SER A 44 7.94 4.76 5.37
C SER A 44 6.85 4.18 6.26
N PHE A 45 6.72 2.86 6.18
CA PHE A 45 5.94 2.06 7.10
C PHE A 45 6.87 1.11 7.85
N HIS A 46 6.87 1.20 9.17
CA HIS A 46 7.52 0.21 10.01
C HIS A 46 6.60 -1.00 10.20
N LEU A 47 7.01 -2.16 9.70
CA LEU A 47 6.35 -3.45 9.87
C LEU A 47 6.99 -4.18 11.07
N PRO A 48 6.27 -4.35 12.19
CA PRO A 48 6.84 -5.03 13.37
C PRO A 48 7.21 -6.49 13.11
N TYR A 49 6.52 -7.14 12.17
CA TYR A 49 6.71 -8.54 11.84
C TYR A 49 6.40 -8.79 10.37
N THR A 50 7.30 -9.46 9.66
CA THR A 50 7.02 -10.08 8.37
C THR A 50 7.39 -11.55 8.43
N LYS A 51 6.78 -12.37 7.56
CA LYS A 51 7.08 -13.81 7.49
C LYS A 51 8.55 -14.08 7.16
N LEU A 52 9.18 -13.16 6.43
CA LEU A 52 10.56 -13.26 5.95
C LEU A 52 11.57 -12.60 6.90
N ALA A 53 11.14 -11.61 7.68
CA ALA A 53 11.96 -10.92 8.68
C ALA A 53 11.21 -10.83 10.02
N PRO A 54 11.44 -11.79 10.94
CA PRO A 54 10.87 -11.75 12.29
C PRO A 54 11.34 -10.54 13.13
N SER A 55 12.36 -9.81 12.67
CA SER A 55 13.07 -8.75 13.38
C SER A 55 12.60 -7.32 13.03
N SER A 56 11.37 -7.17 12.52
CA SER A 56 10.82 -5.93 11.95
C SER A 56 11.48 -5.46 10.65
N GLU A 57 10.74 -4.67 9.88
CA GLU A 57 11.17 -4.21 8.58
C GLU A 57 10.53 -2.88 8.17
N ASP A 58 11.29 -2.01 7.50
CA ASP A 58 10.73 -0.78 6.92
C ASP A 58 10.46 -0.93 5.43
N VAL A 59 9.22 -0.65 5.03
CA VAL A 59 8.82 -0.59 3.63
C VAL A 59 8.54 0.84 3.22
N ASN A 60 9.18 1.28 2.13
CA ASN A 60 9.16 2.68 1.72
C ASN A 60 8.72 2.85 0.27
N TRP A 61 8.06 3.97 -0.02
CA TRP A 61 7.83 4.40 -1.39
C TRP A 61 8.14 5.89 -1.54
N ALA A 62 8.65 6.25 -2.72
CA ALA A 62 8.79 7.65 -3.11
C ALA A 62 7.45 8.23 -3.57
N LYS A 63 7.28 9.54 -3.37
CA LYS A 63 6.10 10.29 -3.82
C LYS A 63 5.79 10.05 -5.30
N GLN A 64 4.54 9.72 -5.61
CA GLN A 64 4.09 9.50 -6.99
C GLN A 64 3.37 10.75 -7.50
N HIS A 65 3.62 11.12 -8.76
CA HIS A 65 3.01 12.32 -9.39
C HIS A 65 1.80 11.98 -10.28
N ARG A 66 1.34 10.73 -10.25
CA ARG A 66 0.22 10.23 -11.07
C ARG A 66 -1.11 10.31 -10.30
N CYS A 67 -2.22 10.11 -11.00
CA CYS A 67 -3.59 10.12 -10.44
C CYS A 67 -3.79 9.13 -9.27
N SER A 68 -2.90 8.16 -9.12
CA SER A 68 -2.91 7.11 -8.10
C SER A 68 -1.84 7.34 -7.04
N ASP A 69 -1.65 8.59 -6.59
CA ASP A 69 -0.70 8.91 -5.53
C ASP A 69 -1.09 8.20 -4.21
N PRO A 70 -0.27 7.25 -3.72
CA PRO A 70 -0.52 6.60 -2.44
C PRO A 70 -0.59 7.61 -1.30
N TYR A 71 0.22 8.67 -1.29
CA TYR A 71 0.22 9.61 -0.17
C TYR A 71 -1.11 10.36 -0.03
N ALA A 72 -1.65 10.87 -1.14
CA ALA A 72 -2.98 11.46 -1.16
C ALA A 72 -4.06 10.49 -0.64
N ALA A 73 -4.00 9.21 -1.03
CA ALA A 73 -4.92 8.19 -0.54
C ALA A 73 -4.77 7.91 0.97
N LEU A 74 -3.53 7.86 1.50
CA LEU A 74 -3.28 7.71 2.94
C LEU A 74 -3.84 8.89 3.73
N LYS A 75 -3.55 10.10 3.25
CA LYS A 75 -4.00 11.33 3.90
C LYS A 75 -5.52 11.40 3.95
N ASN A 76 -6.20 11.01 2.88
CA ASN A 76 -7.65 10.94 2.87
C ASN A 76 -8.16 9.88 3.85
N HIS A 77 -7.56 8.69 3.87
CA HIS A 77 -7.90 7.63 4.82
C HIS A 77 -7.78 8.09 6.27
N LEU A 78 -6.68 8.74 6.64
CA LEU A 78 -6.47 9.27 8.00
C LEU A 78 -7.48 10.38 8.34
N LYS A 79 -7.84 11.22 7.36
CA LYS A 79 -8.86 12.27 7.53
C LYS A 79 -10.26 11.69 7.76
N VAL A 80 -10.64 10.66 7.01
CA VAL A 80 -11.99 10.08 7.05
C VAL A 80 -12.16 9.12 8.22
N ASN A 81 -11.20 8.21 8.41
CA ASN A 81 -11.30 7.13 9.39
C ASN A 81 -10.66 7.45 10.73
N ASN A 82 -9.79 8.47 10.79
CA ASN A 82 -9.16 8.98 12.02
C ASN A 82 -8.77 7.90 13.07
N PRO A 83 -7.96 6.90 12.70
CA PRO A 83 -7.56 5.85 13.64
C PRO A 83 -6.70 6.43 14.79
N PRO A 84 -6.90 5.98 16.03
CA PRO A 84 -6.00 6.29 17.14
C PRO A 84 -4.55 5.88 16.82
N MET A 85 -3.57 6.59 17.37
CA MET A 85 -2.14 6.34 17.10
C MET A 85 -1.68 4.91 17.38
N ASN A 86 -2.23 4.27 18.41
CA ASN A 86 -1.92 2.89 18.80
C ASN A 86 -2.83 1.83 18.15
N ALA A 87 -3.79 2.24 17.33
CA ALA A 87 -4.68 1.35 16.59
C ALA A 87 -4.07 0.98 15.23
N PRO A 88 -4.60 -0.06 14.54
CA PRO A 88 -4.21 -0.39 13.18
C PRO A 88 -4.31 0.80 12.25
N LEU A 89 -3.35 0.90 11.32
CA LEU A 89 -3.37 1.99 10.35
C LEU A 89 -4.62 1.91 9.46
N PHE A 90 -4.93 0.75 8.88
CA PHE A 90 -6.06 0.58 7.96
C PHE A 90 -7.31 0.07 8.69
N VAL A 91 -8.18 1.01 9.04
CA VAL A 91 -9.51 0.76 9.58
C VAL A 91 -10.57 1.52 8.78
N TYR A 92 -11.82 1.08 8.84
CA TYR A 92 -12.95 1.83 8.28
C TYR A 92 -14.04 2.00 9.33
N CYS A 93 -14.81 3.08 9.23
CA CYS A 93 -15.93 3.32 10.13
C CYS A 93 -17.11 2.37 9.81
N HIS A 94 -17.66 1.74 10.83
CA HIS A 94 -18.90 0.98 10.74
C HIS A 94 -19.79 1.32 11.95
N GLY A 95 -20.88 2.02 11.70
CA GLY A 95 -21.70 2.60 12.76
C GLY A 95 -20.89 3.60 13.59
N LYS A 96 -20.81 3.37 14.90
CA LYS A 96 -20.09 4.25 15.84
C LYS A 96 -18.63 3.83 16.11
N GLY A 97 -18.14 2.78 15.47
CA GLY A 97 -16.83 2.19 15.75
C GLY A 97 -15.94 2.03 14.53
N HIS A 98 -14.68 1.68 14.78
CA HIS A 98 -13.72 1.28 13.76
C HIS A 98 -13.74 -0.23 13.55
N CYS A 99 -13.74 -0.65 12.30
CA CYS A 99 -13.57 -2.04 11.89
C CYS A 99 -12.23 -2.23 11.18
N LEU A 100 -11.58 -3.36 11.46
CA LEU A 100 -10.31 -3.70 10.84
C LEU A 100 -10.50 -4.09 9.37
N LEU A 101 -9.55 -3.69 8.53
CA LEU A 101 -9.50 -4.16 7.15
C LEU A 101 -8.94 -5.58 7.10
N THR A 102 -9.77 -6.56 6.76
CA THR A 102 -9.31 -7.94 6.56
C THR A 102 -8.80 -8.17 5.14
N GLU A 103 -7.87 -9.11 4.97
CA GLU A 103 -7.37 -9.51 3.65
C GLU A 103 -8.51 -9.91 2.72
N LYS A 104 -9.45 -10.72 3.24
CA LYS A 104 -10.64 -11.16 2.51
C LYS A 104 -11.45 -9.97 2.00
N LYS A 105 -11.78 -9.01 2.88
CA LYS A 105 -12.60 -7.85 2.50
C LYS A 105 -11.89 -6.95 1.51
N PHE A 106 -10.58 -6.78 1.66
CA PHE A 106 -9.74 -6.06 0.71
C PHE A 106 -9.79 -6.72 -0.68
N LEU A 107 -9.53 -8.02 -0.77
CA LEU A 107 -9.53 -8.75 -2.04
C LEU A 107 -10.90 -8.80 -2.70
N GLU A 108 -11.97 -8.95 -1.93
CA GLU A 108 -13.36 -8.85 -2.42
C GLU A 108 -13.64 -7.48 -3.03
N THR A 109 -13.19 -6.40 -2.36
CA THR A 109 -13.38 -5.03 -2.82
C THR A 109 -12.62 -4.77 -4.12
N VAL A 110 -11.34 -5.15 -4.18
CA VAL A 110 -10.50 -5.04 -5.39
C VAL A 110 -11.10 -5.86 -6.53
N SER A 111 -11.55 -7.09 -6.26
CA SER A 111 -12.18 -7.96 -7.27
C SER A 111 -13.49 -7.37 -7.81
N SER A 112 -14.32 -6.81 -6.93
CA SER A 112 -15.55 -6.12 -7.33
C SER A 112 -15.25 -4.90 -8.21
N MET A 113 -14.27 -4.08 -7.84
CA MET A 113 -13.83 -2.94 -8.64
C MET A 113 -13.31 -3.36 -10.01
N ALA A 114 -12.46 -4.39 -10.07
CA ALA A 114 -11.92 -4.91 -11.32
C ALA A 114 -13.05 -5.38 -12.26
N LYS A 115 -14.02 -6.14 -11.72
CA LYS A 115 -15.20 -6.57 -12.50
C LYS A 115 -15.99 -5.39 -13.07
N ARG A 116 -16.25 -4.36 -12.27
CA ARG A 116 -16.95 -3.14 -12.74
C ARG A 116 -16.17 -2.40 -13.82
N ALA A 117 -14.84 -2.47 -13.78
CA ALA A 117 -13.97 -1.90 -14.80
C ALA A 117 -13.77 -2.81 -16.03
N GLY A 118 -14.42 -3.99 -16.10
CA GLY A 118 -14.22 -4.96 -17.18
C GLY A 118 -12.87 -5.68 -17.12
N ILE A 119 -12.20 -5.67 -15.98
CA ILE A 119 -10.87 -6.24 -15.76
C ILE A 119 -10.99 -7.54 -14.98
N LYS A 120 -10.17 -8.53 -15.34
CA LYS A 120 -10.14 -9.83 -14.63
C LYS A 120 -9.76 -9.59 -13.15
N PRO A 121 -10.45 -10.23 -12.18
CA PRO A 121 -10.13 -10.09 -10.77
C PRO A 121 -8.66 -10.40 -10.46
N LEU A 122 -8.06 -9.57 -9.60
CA LEU A 122 -6.67 -9.70 -9.16
C LEU A 122 -6.60 -10.55 -7.88
N HIS A 123 -5.56 -11.37 -7.77
CA HIS A 123 -5.24 -12.13 -6.56
C HIS A 123 -4.22 -11.35 -5.71
N GLY A 124 -4.17 -11.55 -4.40
CA GLY A 124 -3.23 -10.84 -3.53
C GLY A 124 -1.77 -10.95 -3.98
N HIS A 125 -1.34 -12.15 -4.39
CA HIS A 125 0.01 -12.38 -4.92
C HIS A 125 0.28 -11.66 -6.25
N SER A 126 -0.75 -11.46 -7.08
CA SER A 126 -0.60 -10.71 -8.33
C SER A 126 -0.27 -9.25 -8.09
N ILE A 127 -0.65 -8.65 -6.95
CA ILE A 127 -0.34 -7.25 -6.63
C ILE A 127 1.18 -7.06 -6.45
N CYS A 128 1.82 -7.96 -5.70
CA CYS A 128 3.27 -7.90 -5.49
C CYS A 128 4.03 -8.16 -6.81
N ILE A 129 3.66 -9.22 -7.55
CA ILE A 129 4.26 -9.51 -8.87
C ILE A 129 4.11 -8.33 -9.83
N SER A 130 2.89 -7.78 -9.94
CA SER A 130 2.63 -6.64 -10.83
C SER A 130 3.38 -5.39 -10.41
N SER A 131 3.56 -5.14 -9.10
CA SER A 131 4.40 -4.04 -8.63
C SER A 131 5.84 -4.22 -9.08
N THR A 132 6.44 -5.39 -8.80
CA THR A 132 7.82 -5.67 -9.19
C THR A 132 8.00 -5.54 -10.70
N LEU A 133 7.05 -6.04 -11.48
CA LEU A 133 7.06 -5.91 -12.93
C LEU A 133 6.95 -4.44 -13.38
N GLU A 134 6.06 -3.65 -12.78
CA GLU A 134 5.94 -2.21 -13.06
C GLU A 134 7.27 -1.50 -12.82
N TYR A 135 7.90 -1.72 -11.66
CA TYR A 135 9.19 -1.10 -11.34
C TYR A 135 10.31 -1.54 -12.29
N LEU A 136 10.34 -2.81 -12.72
CA LEU A 136 11.28 -3.28 -13.74
C LEU A 136 11.08 -2.57 -15.09
N LEU A 137 9.82 -2.37 -15.50
CA LEU A 137 9.48 -1.68 -16.75
C LEU A 137 9.84 -0.19 -16.71
N HIS A 138 9.85 0.44 -15.53
CA HIS A 138 10.34 1.81 -15.34
C HIS A 138 11.87 1.91 -15.20
N ASN A 139 12.62 0.91 -15.67
CA ASN A 139 14.09 0.84 -15.64
C ASN A 139 14.68 0.97 -14.22
N VAL A 140 13.94 0.58 -13.17
CA VAL A 140 14.52 0.46 -11.84
C VAL A 140 15.43 -0.78 -11.86
N PRO A 141 16.75 -0.62 -11.61
CA PRO A 141 17.69 -1.73 -11.76
C PRO A 141 17.31 -2.92 -10.88
N PHE A 142 17.45 -4.15 -11.40
CA PHE A 142 17.15 -5.37 -10.65
C PHE A 142 17.92 -5.44 -9.33
N LYS A 143 19.15 -4.94 -9.26
CA LYS A 143 19.93 -4.89 -8.00
C LYS A 143 19.27 -3.98 -6.95
N THR A 144 18.58 -2.93 -7.36
CA THR A 144 17.77 -2.06 -6.48
C THR A 144 16.52 -2.80 -5.98
N ILE A 145 15.94 -3.65 -6.81
CA ILE A 145 14.77 -4.49 -6.46
C ILE A 145 15.19 -5.70 -5.60
N LYS A 146 16.40 -6.25 -5.83
CA LYS A 146 16.94 -7.46 -5.17
C LYS A 146 17.60 -7.18 -3.83
N VAL A 147 17.90 -5.92 -3.48
CA VAL A 147 18.45 -5.58 -2.15
C VAL A 147 17.42 -5.84 -1.05
N LYS A 148 16.16 -6.12 -1.37
CA LYS A 148 15.11 -6.27 -0.37
C LYS A 148 13.93 -7.04 -0.94
N ASP A 149 13.75 -8.32 -0.56
CA ASP A 149 12.56 -9.15 -0.88
C ASP A 149 11.29 -8.67 -0.13
N SER A 150 11.13 -7.34 -0.08
CA SER A 150 10.23 -6.54 0.77
C SER A 150 10.38 -5.03 0.45
N CYS A 151 10.57 -4.73 -0.85
CA CYS A 151 11.37 -3.61 -1.36
C CYS A 151 10.87 -2.17 -1.07
N ALA A 152 11.74 -1.39 -0.41
CA ALA A 152 11.75 0.07 -0.47
C ALA A 152 12.22 0.56 -1.85
N ILE A 153 11.49 1.48 -2.50
CA ILE A 153 11.89 2.06 -3.79
C ILE A 153 12.32 3.53 -3.64
N TYR A 154 13.56 3.81 -4.03
CA TYR A 154 14.02 5.14 -4.47
C TYR A 154 13.56 5.37 -5.91
N ALA A 155 12.74 6.39 -6.16
CA ALA A 155 12.45 6.85 -7.51
C ALA A 155 13.31 8.08 -7.83
N SER A 156 14.21 7.95 -8.81
CA SER A 156 14.79 9.10 -9.53
C SER A 156 13.82 9.51 -10.65
N PRO A 157 13.71 10.80 -11.02
CA PRO A 157 12.72 11.23 -11.98
C PRO A 157 13.11 10.89 -13.43
N ALA A 158 12.07 10.67 -14.24
CA ALA A 158 12.04 10.63 -15.70
C ALA A 158 12.14 9.22 -16.34
N HIS A 159 11.42 8.85 -17.40
CA HIS A 159 10.60 9.58 -18.38
C HIS A 159 9.37 8.74 -18.81
N HIS A 160 8.37 9.46 -19.33
CA HIS A 160 7.20 9.06 -20.12
C HIS A 160 7.20 7.64 -20.76
N SER A 161 6.19 6.81 -20.41
CA SER A 161 5.19 6.26 -21.36
C SER A 161 4.10 5.48 -20.62
N GLN A 162 2.96 5.34 -21.29
CA GLN A 162 1.69 4.78 -20.85
C GLN A 162 1.75 3.25 -20.80
N ASN A 163 1.14 2.64 -19.77
CA ASN A 163 0.35 1.40 -19.86
C ASN A 163 0.04 0.82 -18.46
N PHE A 164 -1.12 1.15 -17.88
CA PHE A 164 -1.94 0.23 -17.08
C PHE A 164 -3.32 0.86 -16.83
N PRO A 165 -4.42 0.32 -17.41
CA PRO A 165 -5.74 0.96 -17.37
C PRO A 165 -6.39 1.04 -15.97
N LEU A 166 -5.84 0.33 -14.97
CA LEU A 166 -6.33 0.37 -13.58
C LEU A 166 -6.07 1.71 -12.88
N LEU A 167 -5.07 2.49 -13.32
CA LEU A 167 -4.63 3.72 -12.65
C LEU A 167 -5.14 5.00 -13.34
N HIS A 168 -5.92 4.86 -14.42
CA HIS A 168 -6.34 5.99 -15.28
C HIS A 168 -7.84 6.36 -15.17
N ASN A 169 -8.61 5.74 -14.26
CA ASN A 169 -10.04 6.05 -14.11
C ASN A 169 -10.34 6.81 -12.79
N PRO A 170 -10.39 8.16 -12.82
CA PRO A 170 -10.61 9.00 -11.62
C PRO A 170 -12.00 8.80 -10.99
N SER A 171 -12.98 8.25 -11.72
CA SER A 171 -14.35 8.02 -11.20
C SER A 171 -14.46 6.81 -10.26
N LEU A 172 -13.45 5.94 -10.20
CA LEU A 172 -13.44 4.76 -9.33
C LEU A 172 -12.78 4.99 -7.97
N MET A 173 -12.01 6.08 -7.80
CA MET A 173 -11.37 6.43 -6.52
C MET A 173 -12.24 7.32 -5.64
N LEU A 174 -13.18 8.08 -6.23
CA LEU A 174 -13.96 9.09 -5.50
C LEU A 174 -15.14 8.52 -4.70
N ASN A 175 -15.59 7.30 -5.00
CA ASN A 175 -16.72 6.64 -4.31
C ASN A 175 -16.28 5.62 -3.24
N CYS A 176 -15.00 5.62 -2.84
CA CYS A 176 -14.43 4.60 -1.95
C CYS A 176 -14.38 4.99 -0.46
N PHE A 177 -15.06 6.06 -0.07
CA PHE A 177 -15.17 6.49 1.34
C PHE A 177 -16.59 6.95 1.70
N LEU A 178 -17.59 6.18 1.27
CA LEU A 178 -18.94 6.14 1.86
C LEU A 178 -19.22 4.72 2.35
#